data_AF-A0A2U2XC66-F1
#
_entry.id   AF-A0A2U2XC66-F1
#
_cell.length_a   1.000
_cell.length_b   1.000
_cell.length_c   1.000
_cell.angle_alpha   90.00
_cell.angle_beta   90.00
_cell.angle_gamma   90.00
#
_symmetry.space_group_name_H-M   'P 1'
#
loop_
_entity.id
_entity.type
_entity.pdbx_description
1 polymer ?
#
loop_
_entity_poly.entity_id
_entity_poly.type
_entity_poly.pdbx_seq_one_letter_code
_entity_poly.pdbx_strand_id
1 'polypeptide(L)'
;MESAEGEAIETSSNHGDIVADAKRLVELQCQVKNLIGEAKNGDASALMKSEKINGEAEKVSRELKEKYPSKADQEKFAEAYEQALGECE
;
A
#
# COMPACT_ATOMS: atom_id res chain seq x y z
N MET A 1 0.92 -46.37 1.49
CA MET A 1 0.71 -45.41 0.38
C MET A 1 -0.41 -44.48 0.82
N GLU A 2 -0.16 -43.73 1.89
CA GLU A 2 0.34 -42.34 1.85
C GLU A 2 -0.70 -41.42 1.20
N SER A 3 -1.71 -41.09 2.00
CA SER A 3 -2.54 -39.91 1.78
C SER A 3 -1.74 -38.73 2.29
N ALA A 4 -1.09 -38.01 1.37
CA ALA A 4 -0.37 -36.79 1.68
C ALA A 4 -1.32 -35.80 2.36
N GLU A 5 -1.01 -35.51 3.61
CA GLU A 5 -1.73 -34.61 4.48
C GLU A 5 -1.76 -33.21 3.85
N GLY A 6 -2.94 -32.63 3.80
CA GLY A 6 -3.16 -31.30 3.26
C GLY A 6 -2.28 -30.29 3.98
N GLU A 7 -1.41 -29.65 3.22
CA GLU A 7 -0.69 -28.46 3.62
C GLU A 7 -1.73 -27.36 3.82
N ALA A 8 -2.30 -27.30 5.02
CA ALA A 8 -2.84 -26.06 5.56
C ALA A 8 -1.63 -25.14 5.72
N ILE A 9 -1.24 -24.49 4.62
CA ILE A 9 -0.54 -23.22 4.67
C ILE A 9 -1.42 -22.33 5.52
N GLU A 10 -1.09 -22.31 6.80
CA GLU A 10 -1.46 -21.31 7.76
C GLU A 10 -0.88 -20.00 7.20
N THR A 11 -1.57 -19.41 6.21
CA THR A 11 -1.40 -18.02 5.86
C THR A 11 -1.99 -17.24 7.02
N SER A 12 -1.26 -17.28 8.13
CA SER A 12 -1.27 -16.27 9.16
C SER A 12 -0.99 -14.97 8.42
N SER A 13 -2.04 -14.31 7.96
CA SER A 13 -2.01 -12.91 7.56
C SER A 13 -1.56 -12.16 8.81
N ASN A 14 -0.23 -12.04 8.96
CA ASN A 14 0.41 -11.29 10.02
C ASN A 14 -0.19 -9.89 9.95
N HIS A 15 -1.04 -9.58 10.91
CA HIS A 15 -1.78 -8.33 10.94
C HIS A 15 -0.81 -7.12 10.90
N GLY A 16 0.41 -7.30 11.42
CA GLY A 16 1.48 -6.31 11.35
C GLY A 16 1.97 -6.00 9.94
N ASP A 17 2.03 -7.00 9.05
CA ASP A 17 2.49 -6.81 7.67
C ASP A 17 1.48 -6.00 6.84
N ILE A 18 0.17 -6.28 7.00
CA ILE A 18 -0.91 -5.54 6.29
C ILE A 18 -0.90 -4.06 6.68
N VAL A 19 -0.74 -3.76 7.97
CA VAL A 19 -0.69 -2.37 8.45
C VAL A 19 0.53 -1.63 7.93
N ALA A 20 1.70 -2.26 7.96
CA ALA A 20 2.93 -1.66 7.42
C ALA A 20 2.84 -1.41 5.91
N ASP A 21 2.28 -2.36 5.17
CA ASP A 21 2.07 -2.24 3.74
C ASP A 21 1.06 -1.15 3.37
N ALA A 22 -0.04 -1.03 4.14
CA ALA A 22 -1.01 0.03 3.96
C ALA A 22 -0.39 1.41 4.23
N LYS A 23 0.38 1.54 5.32
CA LYS A 23 1.14 2.77 5.62
C LYS A 23 2.08 3.14 4.49
N ARG A 24 2.85 2.18 3.97
CA ARG A 24 3.77 2.42 2.85
C ARG A 24 3.05 2.96 1.62
N LEU A 25 1.89 2.39 1.26
CA LEU A 25 1.10 2.89 0.12
C LEU A 25 0.59 4.31 0.37
N VAL A 26 0.13 4.60 1.59
CA VAL A 26 -0.33 5.93 1.97
C VAL A 26 0.80 6.93 1.95
N GLU A 27 1.97 6.62 2.52
CA GLU A 27 3.14 7.50 2.53
C GLU A 27 3.52 7.94 1.10
N LEU A 28 3.48 7.02 0.13
CA LEU A 28 3.72 7.36 -1.28
C LEU A 28 2.67 8.36 -1.79
N GLN A 29 1.39 8.16 -1.48
CA GLN A 29 0.33 9.10 -1.88
C GLN A 29 0.44 10.46 -1.17
N CYS A 30 0.88 10.48 0.09
CA CYS A 30 1.16 11.71 0.82
C CYS A 30 2.29 12.50 0.17
N GLN A 31 3.39 11.82 -0.18
CA GLN A 31 4.50 12.45 -0.89
C GLN A 31 4.05 13.02 -2.22
N VAL A 32 3.21 12.31 -2.99
CA VAL A 32 2.62 12.84 -4.23
C VAL A 32 1.81 14.10 -3.97
N LYS A 33 0.92 14.11 -2.97
CA LYS A 33 0.13 15.31 -2.63
C LYS A 33 1.01 16.50 -2.24
N ASN A 34 2.03 16.28 -1.42
CA ASN A 34 2.96 17.34 -1.02
C ASN A 34 3.73 17.89 -2.22
N LEU A 35 4.27 17.01 -3.07
CA LEU A 35 4.98 17.40 -4.29
C LEU A 35 4.08 18.14 -5.29
N ILE A 36 2.80 17.79 -5.40
CA ILE A 36 1.84 18.56 -6.19
C ILE A 36 1.65 19.97 -5.60
N GLY A 37 1.65 20.10 -4.27
CA GLY A 37 1.66 21.39 -3.58
C GLY A 37 2.90 22.23 -3.90
N GLU A 38 4.09 21.63 -3.82
CA GLU A 38 5.35 22.27 -4.18
C GLU A 38 5.40 22.66 -5.67
N ALA A 39 4.85 21.81 -6.55
CA ALA A 39 4.75 22.09 -7.97
C ALA A 39 3.85 23.31 -8.26
N LYS A 40 2.74 23.45 -7.53
CA LYS A 40 1.87 24.65 -7.60
C LYS A 40 2.58 25.91 -7.09
N ASN A 41 3.55 25.77 -6.20
CA ASN A 41 4.39 26.87 -5.72
C ASN A 41 5.57 27.19 -6.68
N GLY A 42 5.66 26.52 -7.83
CA GLY A 42 6.63 26.80 -8.88
C GLY A 42 7.79 25.81 -8.99
N ASP A 43 7.83 24.74 -8.19
CA ASP A 43 8.85 23.70 -8.36
C ASP A 43 8.43 22.68 -9.44
N ALA A 44 8.83 22.94 -10.68
CA ALA A 44 8.60 22.02 -11.80
C ALA A 44 9.22 20.62 -11.58
N SER A 45 10.25 20.50 -10.75
CA SER A 45 10.88 19.22 -10.41
C SER A 45 10.01 18.37 -9.50
N ALA A 46 9.17 19.02 -8.68
CA ALA A 46 8.23 18.33 -7.80
C ALA A 46 7.17 17.56 -8.60
N LEU A 47 6.74 18.09 -9.76
CA LEU A 47 5.82 17.39 -10.65
C LEU A 47 6.42 16.06 -11.17
N MET A 48 7.65 16.10 -11.69
CA MET A 48 8.36 14.89 -12.14
C MET A 48 8.56 13.85 -11.02
N LYS A 49 8.91 14.31 -9.80
CA LYS A 49 9.01 13.43 -8.64
C LYS A 49 7.66 12.83 -8.28
N SER A 50 6.58 13.61 -8.36
CA SER A 50 5.23 13.14 -8.05
C SER A 50 4.79 12.03 -9.02
N GLU A 51 5.08 12.15 -10.31
CA GLU A 51 4.77 11.10 -11.29
C GLU A 51 5.54 9.82 -11.01
N LYS A 52 6.83 9.92 -10.65
CA LYS A 52 7.66 8.77 -10.28
C LYS A 52 7.10 8.04 -9.06
N ILE A 53 6.77 8.77 -8.01
CA ILE A 53 6.23 8.20 -6.76
C ILE A 53 4.83 7.63 -6.99
N ASN A 54 4.02 8.27 -7.85
CA ASN A 54 2.72 7.74 -8.23
C ASN A 54 2.86 6.37 -8.93
N GLY A 55 3.87 6.22 -9.80
CA GLY A 55 4.20 4.92 -10.39
C GLY A 55 4.62 3.87 -9.36
N GLU A 56 5.38 4.25 -8.32
CA GLU A 56 5.70 3.36 -7.20
C GLU A 56 4.46 2.99 -6.39
N ALA A 57 3.55 3.95 -6.14
CA ALA A 57 2.29 3.70 -5.45
C ALA A 57 1.40 2.71 -6.23
N GLU A 58 1.31 2.85 -7.55
CA GLU A 58 0.59 1.89 -8.40
C GLU A 58 1.22 0.50 -8.39
N LYS A 59 2.56 0.41 -8.35
CA LYS A 59 3.27 -0.86 -8.27
C LYS A 59 3.00 -1.53 -6.92
N VAL A 60 3.16 -0.79 -5.83
CA VAL A 60 2.87 -1.27 -4.48
C VAL A 60 1.40 -1.69 -4.39
N SER A 61 0.46 -0.90 -4.89
CA SER A 61 -0.96 -1.26 -4.88
C SER A 61 -1.25 -2.61 -5.59
N ARG A 62 -0.57 -2.89 -6.71
CA ARG A 62 -0.66 -4.18 -7.39
C ARG A 62 -0.05 -5.30 -6.56
N GLU A 63 1.16 -5.13 -6.05
CA GLU A 63 1.83 -6.11 -5.19
C GLU A 63 0.97 -6.47 -3.98
N LEU A 64 0.32 -5.47 -3.35
CA LEU A 64 -0.53 -5.69 -2.19
C LEU A 64 -1.86 -6.37 -2.54
N LYS A 65 -2.43 -6.08 -3.71
CA LYS A 65 -3.62 -6.78 -4.20
C LYS A 65 -3.33 -8.26 -4.50
N GLU A 66 -2.14 -8.57 -5.00
CA GLU A 66 -1.69 -9.94 -5.22
C GLU A 66 -1.33 -10.64 -3.90
N LYS A 67 -0.73 -9.91 -2.94
CA LYS A 67 -0.38 -10.40 -1.60
C LYS A 67 -1.61 -10.66 -0.72
N TYR A 68 -2.66 -9.86 -0.89
CA TYR A 68 -3.90 -9.89 -0.10
C TYR A 68 -5.13 -10.13 -0.99
N PRO A 69 -5.26 -11.31 -1.63
CA PRO A 69 -6.34 -11.60 -2.57
C PRO A 69 -7.69 -11.87 -1.87
N SER A 70 -7.66 -12.25 -0.59
CA SER A 70 -8.85 -12.60 0.18
C SER A 70 -9.66 -11.37 0.55
N LYS A 71 -10.99 -11.49 0.57
CA LYS A 71 -11.88 -10.41 1.02
C LYS A 71 -11.53 -9.93 2.43
N ALA A 72 -11.26 -10.84 3.36
CA ALA A 72 -10.90 -10.49 4.74
C ALA A 72 -9.58 -9.71 4.83
N ASP A 73 -8.60 -10.01 3.98
CA ASP A 73 -7.34 -9.26 3.95
C ASP A 73 -7.54 -7.89 3.30
N GLN A 74 -8.39 -7.79 2.27
CA GLN A 74 -8.77 -6.51 1.67
C GLN A 74 -9.53 -5.61 2.65
N GLU A 75 -10.41 -6.17 3.48
CA GLU A 75 -11.13 -5.43 4.53
C GLU A 75 -10.16 -4.87 5.57
N LYS A 76 -9.20 -5.69 6.04
CA LYS A 76 -8.14 -5.25 6.97
C LYS A 76 -7.20 -4.22 6.33
N PHE A 77 -6.84 -4.43 5.07
CA PHE A 77 -6.01 -3.51 4.32
C PHE A 77 -6.70 -2.15 4.15
N ALA A 78 -8.00 -2.15 3.81
CA ALA A 78 -8.79 -0.93 3.70
C ALA A 78 -8.83 -0.18 5.04
N GLU A 79 -9.11 -0.88 6.15
CA GLU A 79 -9.12 -0.27 7.48
C GLU A 79 -7.75 0.34 7.85
N ALA A 80 -6.65 -0.39 7.60
CA ALA A 80 -5.31 0.12 7.84
C ALA A 80 -4.93 1.29 6.92
N TYR A 81 -5.39 1.25 5.67
CA TYR A 81 -5.18 2.32 4.69
C TYR A 81 -5.94 3.59 5.06
N GLU A 82 -7.19 3.48 5.52
CA GLU A 82 -7.96 4.62 6.02
C GLU A 82 -7.33 5.24 7.28
N GLN A 83 -6.86 4.41 8.22
CA GLN A 83 -6.14 4.90 9.40
C GLN A 83 -4.85 5.62 9.02
N ALA A 84 -4.05 5.04 8.14
CA ALA A 84 -2.80 5.64 7.68
C ALA A 84 -3.06 6.93 6.89
N LEU A 85 -4.13 7.01 6.09
CA LEU A 85 -4.53 8.23 5.39
C LEU A 85 -4.83 9.38 6.35
N GLY A 86 -5.35 9.08 7.54
CA GLY A 86 -5.54 10.06 8.60
C GLY A 86 -4.23 10.64 9.15
N GLU A 87 -3.11 9.91 9.04
CA GLU A 87 -1.77 10.39 9.43
C GLU A 87 -1.11 11.27 8.35
N CYS A 88 -1.76 11.39 7.19
CA CYS A 88 -1.31 12.18 6.04
C CYS A 88 -1.76 13.65 6.18
N GLU A 89 -1.10 14.41 7.06
CA GLU A 89 -1.28 15.87 7.20
C GLU A 89 -0.22 16.68 6.46
#